data_AF-A0A919ZZY1-F1
#
_entry.id   AF-A0A919ZZY1-F1
#
_cell.length_a   1.000
_cell.length_b   1.000
_cell.length_c   1.000
_cell.angle_alpha   90.00
_cell.angle_beta   90.00
_cell.angle_gamma   90.00
#
_symmetry.space_group_name_H-M   'P 1'
#
loop_
_entity.id
_entity.type
_entity.pdbx_description
1 polymer ?
#
loop_
_entity_poly.entity_id
_entity_poly.type
_entity_poly.pdbx_seq_one_letter_code
_entity_poly.pdbx_strand_id
1 'polypeptide(L)'
;MSILDKVEIGTSVQVNLGLSKDRLTKETIDAINVSSLGKISDFRITDGKGIGVILKLSNGKEQWFFEDEIDLLDENGNLIKKINDKKENSNFIFDFLRGLNYENKNKVSELLNPINFFIWLVVSFKDIF
;
A
#
# COMPACT_ATOMS: atom_id res chain seq x y z
N MET A 1 3.50 7.82 1.15
CA MET A 1 2.91 8.82 2.07
C MET A 1 1.74 8.13 2.75
N SER A 2 1.70 8.05 4.09
CA SER A 2 0.56 7.42 4.79
C SER A 2 -0.66 8.33 4.63
N ILE A 3 -1.86 7.76 4.59
CA ILE A 3 -3.10 8.55 4.48
C ILE A 3 -3.23 9.48 5.70
N LEU A 4 -2.68 9.06 6.84
CA LEU A 4 -2.73 9.77 8.12
C LEU A 4 -2.04 11.13 8.07
N ASP A 5 -1.02 11.30 7.21
CA ASP A 5 -0.33 12.59 7.05
C ASP A 5 -1.23 13.67 6.43
N LYS A 6 -2.34 13.27 5.78
CA LYS A 6 -3.31 14.17 5.13
C LYS A 6 -4.64 14.25 5.87
N VAL A 7 -4.81 13.48 6.92
CA VAL A 7 -6.09 13.32 7.60
C VAL A 7 -6.14 14.24 8.82
N GLU A 8 -7.00 15.26 8.77
CA GLU A 8 -7.29 16.11 9.93
C GLU A 8 -8.61 15.71 10.61
N ILE A 9 -8.70 15.96 11.92
CA ILE A 9 -9.93 15.77 12.69
C ILE A 9 -11.04 16.64 12.09
N GLY A 10 -12.23 16.04 11.88
CA GLY A 10 -13.36 16.69 11.24
C GLY A 10 -13.47 16.48 9.73
N THR A 11 -12.44 15.90 9.10
CA THR A 11 -12.49 15.52 7.68
C THR A 11 -13.52 14.41 7.45
N SER A 12 -14.22 14.49 6.32
CA SER A 12 -15.16 13.46 5.88
C SER A 12 -14.40 12.37 5.12
N VAL A 13 -14.61 11.12 5.51
CA VAL A 13 -14.02 9.95 4.86
C VAL A 13 -15.09 8.94 4.49
N GLN A 14 -14.80 8.12 3.49
CA GLN A 14 -15.66 7.03 3.08
C GLN A 14 -15.15 5.71 3.66
N VAL A 15 -16.05 4.93 4.26
CA VAL A 15 -15.71 3.61 4.80
C VAL A 15 -15.91 2.54 3.73
N ASN A 16 -14.88 1.71 3.51
CA ASN A 16 -14.98 0.51 2.70
C ASN A 16 -15.51 -0.67 3.52
N LEU A 17 -16.78 -1.00 3.29
CA LEU A 17 -17.45 -2.12 3.97
C LEU A 17 -16.82 -3.48 3.65
N GLY A 18 -16.20 -3.63 2.46
CA GLY A 18 -15.62 -4.91 2.02
C GLY A 18 -14.50 -5.44 2.92
N LEU A 19 -13.75 -4.56 3.59
CA LEU A 19 -12.64 -4.91 4.47
C LEU A 19 -13.02 -4.91 5.96
N SER A 20 -14.03 -4.12 6.34
CA SER A 20 -14.40 -3.88 7.73
C SER A 20 -15.47 -4.83 8.28
N LYS A 21 -16.12 -5.62 7.42
CA LYS A 21 -17.37 -6.35 7.75
C LYS A 21 -17.25 -7.34 8.89
N ASP A 22 -16.08 -7.96 9.06
CA ASP A 22 -15.89 -9.08 9.99
C ASP A 22 -15.84 -8.64 11.46
N ARG A 23 -15.46 -7.39 11.72
CA ARG A 23 -15.30 -6.83 13.08
C ARG A 23 -16.48 -5.96 13.53
N LEU A 24 -17.31 -5.51 12.59
CA LEU A 24 -18.37 -4.54 12.85
C LEU A 24 -19.66 -5.20 13.34
N THR A 25 -20.38 -4.50 14.22
CA THR A 25 -21.73 -4.88 14.60
C THR A 25 -22.72 -4.67 13.44
N LYS A 26 -23.82 -5.43 13.41
CA LYS A 26 -24.87 -5.30 12.37
C LYS A 26 -25.39 -3.85 12.28
N GLU A 27 -25.56 -3.19 13.41
CA GLU A 27 -26.04 -1.81 13.47
C GLU A 27 -25.06 -0.81 12.82
N THR A 28 -23.76 -0.99 13.03
CA THR A 28 -22.74 -0.17 12.33
C THR A 28 -22.70 -0.46 10.84
N ILE A 29 -22.90 -1.71 10.43
CA ILE A 29 -22.98 -2.09 9.00
C ILE A 29 -24.19 -1.43 8.34
N ASP A 30 -25.34 -1.45 9.00
CA ASP A 30 -26.57 -0.82 8.50
C ASP A 30 -26.41 0.70 8.38
N ALA A 31 -25.76 1.34 9.36
CA ALA A 31 -25.46 2.77 9.30
C ALA A 31 -24.53 3.13 8.12
N ILE A 32 -23.52 2.31 7.83
CA ILE A 32 -22.59 2.49 6.70
C ILE A 32 -23.29 2.24 5.36
N ASN A 33 -24.24 1.29 5.31
CA ASN A 33 -25.06 1.03 4.12
C ASN A 33 -25.98 2.20 3.79
N VAL A 34 -26.51 2.89 4.81
CA VAL A 34 -27.33 4.09 4.62
C VAL A 34 -26.47 5.30 4.28
N SER A 35 -25.33 5.46 4.94
CA SER A 35 -24.39 6.54 4.68
C SER A 35 -22.97 6.04 4.95
N SER A 36 -22.20 5.82 3.88
CA SER A 36 -20.82 5.38 3.98
C SER A 36 -19.85 6.50 4.38
N LEU A 37 -20.39 7.71 4.63
CA LEU A 37 -19.63 8.89 5.03
C LEU A 37 -19.54 8.96 6.55
N GLY A 38 -18.30 9.03 7.05
CA GLY A 38 -18.00 9.26 8.46
C GLY A 38 -17.14 10.50 8.64
N LYS A 39 -17.28 11.18 9.78
CA LYS A 39 -16.37 12.26 10.17
C LYS A 39 -15.35 11.74 11.18
N ILE A 40 -14.10 12.12 11.01
CA ILE A 40 -13.04 11.73 11.93
C ILE A 40 -13.18 12.50 13.23
N SER A 41 -13.29 11.77 14.35
CA SER A 41 -13.34 12.36 15.69
C SER A 41 -11.98 12.30 16.37
N ASP A 42 -11.28 11.18 16.27
CA ASP A 42 -10.02 10.96 16.99
C ASP A 42 -9.20 9.80 16.36
N PHE A 43 -8.02 9.53 16.89
CA PHE A 43 -7.13 8.45 16.47
C PHE A 43 -6.86 7.50 17.62
N ARG A 44 -6.73 6.20 17.31
CA ARG A 44 -6.47 5.15 18.30
C ARG A 44 -5.24 4.34 17.91
N ILE A 45 -4.34 4.14 18.85
CA ILE A 45 -3.19 3.23 18.65
C ILE A 45 -3.68 1.78 18.76
N THR A 46 -3.31 0.94 17.78
CA THR A 46 -3.63 -0.50 17.77
C THR A 46 -2.39 -1.33 18.08
N ASP A 47 -2.58 -2.46 18.78
CA ASP A 47 -1.52 -3.40 19.12
C ASP A 47 -0.99 -4.10 17.86
N GLY A 48 0.11 -3.59 17.31
CA GLY A 48 0.76 -4.19 16.13
C GLY A 48 1.56 -3.26 15.22
N LYS A 49 1.55 -1.93 15.45
CA LYS A 49 2.13 -0.81 14.64
C LYS A 49 1.12 0.00 13.83
N GLY A 50 -0.16 -0.32 13.88
CA GLY A 50 -1.20 0.42 13.15
C GLY A 50 -1.80 1.57 13.95
N ILE A 51 -2.13 2.66 13.25
CA ILE A 51 -3.00 3.72 13.78
C ILE A 51 -4.41 3.46 13.22
N GLY A 52 -5.37 3.34 14.12
CA GLY A 52 -6.80 3.33 13.78
C GLY A 52 -7.37 4.74 13.82
N VAL A 53 -8.41 4.97 13.03
CA VAL A 53 -9.12 6.23 12.93
C VAL A 53 -10.52 6.04 13.52
N ILE A 54 -10.89 6.87 14.49
CA ILE A 54 -12.22 6.87 15.10
C ILE A 54 -13.12 7.75 14.24
N LEU A 55 -14.19 7.15 13.72
CA LEU A 55 -15.19 7.82 12.90
C LEU A 55 -16.50 7.95 13.66
N LYS A 56 -17.06 9.15 13.62
CA LYS A 56 -18.45 9.42 13.97
C LYS A 56 -19.33 9.12 12.77
N LEU A 57 -20.14 8.09 12.91
CA LEU A 57 -21.10 7.63 11.90
C LEU A 57 -22.37 8.49 11.93
N SER A 58 -23.19 8.36 10.89
CA SER A 58 -24.48 9.05 10.73
C SER A 58 -25.49 8.75 11.85
N ASN A 59 -25.39 7.58 12.49
CA ASN A 59 -26.21 7.20 13.64
C ASN A 59 -25.75 7.84 14.97
N GLY A 60 -24.72 8.69 14.94
CA GLY A 60 -24.14 9.34 16.12
C GLY A 60 -23.23 8.44 16.96
N LYS A 61 -23.04 7.18 16.59
CA LYS A 61 -22.09 6.27 17.25
C LYS A 61 -20.69 6.48 16.70
N GLU A 62 -19.71 6.22 17.55
CA GLU A 62 -18.30 6.27 17.22
C GLU A 62 -17.78 4.85 17.06
N GLN A 63 -17.09 4.62 15.95
CA GLN A 63 -16.50 3.32 15.63
C GLN A 63 -15.12 3.55 15.03
N TRP A 64 -14.16 2.72 15.44
CA TRP A 64 -12.80 2.82 14.94
C TRP A 64 -12.55 1.87 13.77
N PHE A 65 -11.80 2.36 12.80
CA PHE A 65 -11.46 1.72 11.53
C PHE A 65 -9.94 1.76 11.32
N PHE A 66 -9.43 0.84 10.52
CA PHE A 66 -8.04 0.88 10.09
C PHE A 66 -7.82 1.88 8.96
N GLU A 67 -6.58 2.33 8.81
CA GLU A 67 -6.13 3.17 7.70
C GLU A 67 -6.51 2.62 6.31
N ASP A 68 -6.45 1.29 6.16
CA ASP A 68 -6.76 0.61 4.90
C ASP A 68 -8.25 0.39 4.66
N GLU A 69 -9.08 0.58 5.69
CA GLU A 69 -10.53 0.44 5.62
C GLU A 69 -11.22 1.75 5.22
N ILE A 70 -10.48 2.87 5.20
CA ILE A 70 -11.01 4.21 4.92
C ILE A 70 -10.40 4.80 3.64
N ASP A 71 -11.24 5.48 2.87
CA ASP A 71 -10.82 6.30 1.74
C ASP A 71 -11.05 7.77 2.05
N LEU A 72 -10.05 8.60 1.73
CA LEU A 72 -10.18 10.05 1.78
C LEU A 72 -11.04 10.54 0.63
N LEU A 73 -11.89 11.52 0.93
CA LEU A 73 -12.69 12.23 -0.06
C LEU A 73 -12.12 13.62 -0.28
N ASP A 74 -12.05 14.03 -1.54
CA ASP A 74 -11.80 15.43 -1.90
C ASP A 74 -13.01 16.30 -1.52
N GLU A 75 -12.80 17.61 -1.47
CA GLU A 75 -13.83 18.65 -1.31
C GLU A 75 -15.02 18.50 -2.29
N ASN A 76 -14.81 17.80 -3.41
CA ASN A 76 -15.81 17.53 -4.44
C ASN A 76 -16.53 16.17 -4.27
N GLY A 77 -16.27 15.43 -3.18
CA GLY A 77 -16.86 14.12 -2.93
C GLY A 77 -16.28 12.98 -3.77
N ASN A 78 -15.16 13.21 -4.45
CA ASN A 78 -14.45 12.19 -5.20
C ASN A 78 -13.47 11.46 -4.30
N LEU A 79 -13.33 10.14 -4.49
CA LEU A 79 -12.30 9.35 -3.83
C LEU A 79 -10.93 9.87 -4.24
N ILE A 80 -10.13 10.35 -3.27
CA ILE A 80 -8.70 10.55 -3.45
C ILE A 80 -8.12 9.16 -3.54
N LYS A 81 -8.13 8.60 -4.76
CA LYS A 81 -7.54 7.29 -5.04
C LYS A 81 -6.19 7.27 -4.35
N LYS A 82 -6.00 6.32 -3.42
CA LYS A 82 -4.67 5.87 -3.03
C LYS A 82 -3.92 5.74 -4.35
N ILE A 83 -2.94 6.61 -4.56
CA ILE A 83 -1.85 6.27 -5.45
C ILE A 83 -1.24 5.10 -4.71
N ASN A 84 -1.78 3.90 -4.96
CA ASN A 84 -1.07 2.67 -4.73
C ASN A 84 0.28 2.98 -5.34
N ASP A 85 1.31 3.00 -4.51
CA ASP A 85 2.68 2.99 -4.96
C ASP A 85 2.69 1.96 -6.07
N LYS A 86 2.70 2.49 -7.29
CA LYS A 86 2.77 1.69 -8.48
C LYS A 86 4.00 0.86 -8.21
N LYS A 87 3.87 -0.45 -8.39
CA LYS A 87 4.96 -1.40 -8.40
C LYS A 87 5.89 -1.02 -9.56
N GLU A 88 6.51 0.15 -9.46
CA GLU A 88 7.56 0.66 -10.30
C GLU A 88 8.83 0.10 -9.68
N ASN A 89 9.52 -0.71 -10.49
CA ASN A 89 10.97 -0.93 -10.49
C ASN A 89 11.42 -2.40 -10.61
N SER A 90 10.57 -3.35 -10.96
CA SER A 90 11.10 -4.63 -11.47
C SER A 90 11.63 -4.52 -12.91
N ASN A 91 11.05 -3.63 -13.72
CA ASN A 91 11.37 -3.57 -15.15
C ASN A 91 12.61 -2.73 -15.46
N PHE A 92 12.85 -1.64 -14.72
CA PHE A 92 13.99 -0.75 -15.00
C PHE A 92 15.35 -1.43 -14.76
N ILE A 93 15.45 -2.20 -13.67
CA ILE A 93 16.64 -2.99 -13.37
C ILE A 93 16.79 -4.11 -14.40
N PHE A 94 15.71 -4.79 -14.77
CA PHE A 94 15.76 -5.88 -15.75
C PHE A 94 16.14 -5.39 -17.15
N ASP A 95 15.65 -4.24 -17.58
CA ASP A 95 16.00 -3.64 -18.86
C ASP A 95 17.46 -3.16 -18.90
N PHE A 96 17.99 -2.66 -17.77
CA PHE A 96 19.42 -2.38 -17.64
C PHE A 96 20.28 -3.65 -17.71
N LEU A 97 19.86 -4.73 -17.04
CA LEU A 97 20.56 -6.02 -17.07
C LEU A 97 20.51 -6.69 -18.46
N ARG A 98 19.45 -6.47 -19.24
CA ARG A 98 19.33 -6.96 -20.64
C ARG A 98 20.38 -6.36 -21.57
N GLY A 99 20.87 -5.15 -21.29
CA GLY A 99 21.89 -4.46 -22.08
C GLY A 99 23.33 -4.88 -21.79
N LEU A 100 23.56 -5.80 -20.84
CA LEU A 100 24.92 -6.24 -20.49
C LEU A 100 25.46 -7.23 -21.53
N ASN A 101 26.48 -6.80 -22.29
CA ASN A 101 27.25 -7.66 -23.18
C ASN A 101 28.28 -8.45 -22.36
N TYR A 102 27.99 -9.72 -22.09
CA TYR A 102 28.93 -10.63 -21.47
C TYR A 102 29.79 -11.33 -22.53
N GLU A 103 31.10 -11.18 -22.42
CA GLU A 103 32.05 -12.03 -23.14
C GLU A 103 32.25 -13.33 -22.37
N ASN A 104 32.18 -14.47 -23.05
CA ASN A 104 32.34 -15.76 -22.39
C ASN A 104 33.79 -15.97 -21.91
N LYS A 105 34.00 -15.78 -20.60
CA LYS A 105 35.27 -15.97 -19.91
C LYS A 105 35.28 -17.34 -19.23
N ASN A 106 35.93 -18.32 -19.87
CA ASN A 106 35.94 -19.72 -19.43
C ASN A 106 36.97 -20.03 -18.33
N LYS A 107 37.84 -19.08 -17.95
CA LYS A 107 38.90 -19.31 -16.97
C LYS A 107 38.45 -18.87 -15.57
N VAL A 108 38.67 -19.73 -14.59
CA VAL A 108 38.40 -19.46 -13.17
C VAL A 108 39.14 -18.20 -12.67
N SER A 109 40.35 -17.96 -13.19
CA SER A 109 41.15 -16.76 -12.87
C SER A 109 40.47 -15.44 -13.27
N GLU A 110 39.60 -15.47 -14.28
CA GLU A 110 38.89 -14.28 -14.79
C GLU A 110 37.60 -13.99 -14.00
N LEU A 111 37.06 -14.99 -13.30
CA LEU A 111 35.90 -14.90 -12.41
C LEU A 111 36.28 -14.50 -10.96
N LEU A 112 37.57 -14.48 -10.62
CA LEU A 112 38.04 -13.98 -9.33
C LEU A 112 37.90 -12.45 -9.20
N ASN A 113 37.73 -11.73 -10.32
CA ASN A 113 37.35 -10.33 -10.29
C ASN A 113 35.87 -10.23 -9.85
N PRO A 114 35.56 -9.56 -8.72
CA PRO A 114 34.20 -9.46 -8.21
C PRO A 114 33.19 -8.95 -9.24
N ILE A 115 33.59 -7.99 -10.09
CA ILE A 115 32.72 -7.41 -11.12
C ILE A 115 32.38 -8.45 -12.20
N ASN A 116 33.37 -9.22 -12.65
CA ASN A 116 33.16 -10.29 -13.64
C ASN A 116 32.28 -11.40 -13.08
N PHE A 117 32.47 -11.76 -11.80
CA PHE A 117 31.65 -12.76 -11.12
C PHE A 117 30.17 -12.35 -11.09
N PHE A 118 29.86 -11.11 -10.73
CA PHE A 118 28.47 -10.62 -10.70
C PHE A 118 27.83 -10.63 -12.08
N ILE A 119 28.54 -10.21 -13.14
CA ILE A 119 28.01 -10.22 -14.50
C ILE A 119 27.76 -11.66 -14.97
N TRP A 120 28.73 -12.57 -14.75
CA TRP A 120 28.57 -13.99 -15.06
C TRP A 120 27.38 -14.60 -14.33
N LEU A 121 27.21 -14.28 -13.04
CA LEU A 121 26.10 -14.78 -12.22
C LEU A 121 24.74 -14.34 -12.78
N VAL A 122 24.57 -13.05 -13.10
CA VAL A 122 23.32 -12.52 -13.66
C VAL A 122 23.00 -13.16 -15.01
N VAL A 123 23.99 -13.34 -15.89
CA VAL A 123 23.80 -14.00 -17.19
C VAL A 123 23.46 -15.48 -17.02
N SER A 124 24.09 -16.18 -16.08
CA SER A 124 23.79 -17.59 -15.80
C SER A 124 22.34 -17.80 -15.34
N PHE A 125 21.79 -16.87 -14.55
CA PHE A 125 20.38 -16.89 -14.17
C PHE A 125 19.44 -16.64 -15.35
N LYS A 126 19.86 -15.83 -16.33
CA LYS A 126 19.07 -15.59 -17.56
C LYS A 126 18.92 -16.86 -18.41
N ASP A 127 19.91 -17.75 -18.41
CA ASP A 127 19.85 -18.99 -19.20
C ASP A 127 19.02 -20.11 -18.52
N ILE A 128 18.66 -19.94 -17.23
CA ILE A 128 17.92 -20.94 -16.43
C ILE A 128 16.39 -20.76 -16.52
N PHE A 129 15.90 -19.54 -16.81
CA PHE A 129 14.48 -19.19 -16.88
C PHE A 129 14.06 -18.85 -18.31
#